data_AF-I7MAK2-F1
#
_entry.id   AF-I7MAK2-F1
#
_cell.length_a   1.000
_cell.length_b   1.000
_cell.length_c   1.000
_cell.angle_alpha   90.00
_cell.angle_beta   90.00
_cell.angle_gamma   90.00
#
_symmetry.space_group_name_H-M   'P 1'
#
loop_
_entity.id
_entity.type
_entity.pdbx_description
1 polymer ?
#
loop_
_entity_poly.entity_id
_entity_poly.type
_entity_poly.pdbx_seq_one_letter_code
_entity_poly.pdbx_strand_id
1 'polypeptide(L)'
;MNTGKILLITIALLSCALSERISVPLKLNNNNQLYLTANVGSSAQCQVDFLLSINTCNSSIQKSAKELEQCGVEFVGLNPYFKGLNYQSKIQLGSQQKVLNFTAPNGSKSQFYGESVLCLGFQRFDFELNTLLQLYQTKQISDQKFFITLNNLANSQTGQVIGQIDFGAPDTSITTSQFVNIKNVFNIISFDALSRDYFTYGSAKIYTQTSVYFNLDSPFSGIPNNSFQLLLNILMQQGISYELDSQLNTLYVKSIEQLQDITIQLVQSDSKTFLLTLKPTEYTRKTADGKFQVLIYPVFSQQQSFYLGYTALQSYYIGFDLQSQSISIAQINNNQV
;
A
#
# COMPACT_ATOMS: atom_id res chain seq x y z
N MET A 1 48.51 -34.46 -0.75
CA MET A 1 47.18 -34.33 -1.38
C MET A 1 46.19 -33.84 -0.33
N ASN A 2 45.70 -32.59 -0.42
CA ASN A 2 44.47 -32.20 0.30
C ASN A 2 43.77 -31.00 -0.35
N THR A 3 43.95 -30.84 -1.67
CA THR A 3 43.31 -29.80 -2.49
C THR A 3 41.81 -30.05 -2.70
N GLY A 4 41.31 -31.27 -2.43
CA GLY A 4 39.90 -31.62 -2.57
C GLY A 4 38.99 -31.19 -1.41
N LYS A 5 39.54 -30.89 -0.22
CA LYS A 5 38.72 -30.48 0.95
C LYS A 5 38.48 -28.97 1.04
N ILE A 6 39.31 -28.15 0.40
CA ILE A 6 39.15 -26.69 0.38
C ILE A 6 38.04 -26.27 -0.60
N LEU A 7 37.86 -27.02 -1.70
CA LEU A 7 36.87 -26.69 -2.75
C LEU A 7 35.41 -26.84 -2.27
N LEU A 8 35.14 -27.80 -1.36
CA LEU A 8 33.80 -28.04 -0.80
C LEU A 8 33.36 -26.97 0.22
N ILE A 9 34.31 -26.35 0.93
CA ILE A 9 34.00 -25.28 1.89
C ILE A 9 33.71 -23.96 1.17
N THR A 10 34.35 -23.71 0.02
CA THR A 10 34.05 -22.53 -0.82
C THR A 10 32.70 -22.61 -1.54
N ILE A 11 32.19 -23.80 -1.89
CA ILE A 11 30.86 -23.94 -2.52
C ILE A 11 29.73 -23.76 -1.48
N ALA A 12 29.95 -24.16 -0.22
CA ALA A 12 29.00 -23.90 0.88
C ALA A 12 28.98 -22.42 1.35
N LEU A 13 30.00 -21.63 1.02
CA LEU A 13 30.03 -20.18 1.24
C LEU A 13 29.48 -19.37 0.05
N LEU A 14 29.23 -20.04 -1.09
CA LEU A 14 28.66 -19.47 -2.32
C LEU A 14 27.17 -19.73 -2.49
N SER A 15 26.52 -20.40 -1.52
CA SER A 15 25.10 -20.16 -1.28
C SER A 15 24.94 -18.75 -0.72
N CYS A 16 25.20 -17.75 -1.57
CA CYS A 16 24.53 -16.46 -1.48
C CYS A 16 23.08 -16.79 -1.19
N ALA A 17 22.63 -16.50 0.02
CA ALA A 17 21.21 -16.43 0.31
C ALA A 17 20.67 -15.38 -0.65
N LEU A 18 20.23 -15.84 -1.83
CA LEU A 18 19.45 -15.03 -2.75
C LEU A 18 18.31 -14.53 -1.91
N SER A 19 18.31 -13.22 -1.65
CA SER A 19 17.24 -12.54 -0.94
C SER A 19 15.92 -12.99 -1.57
N GLU A 20 15.16 -13.78 -0.84
CA GLU A 20 13.94 -14.37 -1.37
C GLU A 20 12.89 -13.26 -1.43
N ARG A 21 12.67 -12.74 -2.65
CA ARG A 21 11.54 -11.86 -2.94
C ARG A 21 10.28 -12.71 -3.08
N ILE A 22 9.24 -12.35 -2.35
CA ILE A 22 7.92 -12.98 -2.50
C ILE A 22 7.02 -12.01 -3.25
N SER A 23 6.70 -12.32 -4.51
CA SER A 23 5.85 -11.48 -5.36
C SER A 23 4.41 -12.02 -5.38
N VAL A 24 3.43 -11.15 -5.13
CA VAL A 24 2.00 -11.49 -5.11
C VAL A 24 1.20 -10.50 -5.94
N PRO A 25 0.32 -10.95 -6.85
CA PRO A 25 -0.51 -10.04 -7.64
C PRO A 25 -1.54 -9.31 -6.76
N LEU A 26 -1.76 -8.03 -7.05
CA LEU A 26 -2.77 -7.19 -6.43
C LEU A 26 -3.98 -7.02 -7.34
N LYS A 27 -5.15 -6.88 -6.73
CA LYS A 27 -6.45 -6.70 -7.39
C LYS A 27 -7.26 -5.61 -6.70
N LEU A 28 -8.36 -5.19 -7.34
CA LEU A 28 -9.36 -4.28 -6.76
C LEU A 28 -10.66 -5.01 -6.44
N ASN A 29 -11.16 -4.84 -5.22
CA ASN A 29 -12.47 -5.37 -4.83
C ASN A 29 -13.60 -4.43 -5.29
N ASN A 30 -14.85 -4.79 -4.99
CA ASN A 30 -16.03 -3.97 -5.35
C ASN A 30 -16.05 -2.57 -4.71
N ASN A 31 -15.33 -2.38 -3.61
CA ASN A 31 -15.19 -1.10 -2.92
C ASN A 31 -13.98 -0.28 -3.45
N ASN A 32 -13.28 -0.77 -4.48
CA ASN A 32 -12.01 -0.23 -4.98
C ASN A 32 -10.89 -0.24 -3.92
N GLN A 33 -10.84 -1.23 -3.04
CA GLN A 33 -9.73 -1.44 -2.11
C GLN A 33 -8.72 -2.41 -2.73
N LEU A 34 -7.42 -2.18 -2.47
CA LEU A 34 -6.35 -3.09 -2.85
C LEU A 34 -6.44 -4.37 -2.03
N TYR A 35 -6.41 -5.51 -2.70
CA TYR A 35 -6.38 -6.80 -2.04
C TYR A 35 -5.50 -7.81 -2.79
N LEU A 36 -5.06 -8.84 -2.07
CA LEU A 36 -4.49 -10.04 -2.64
C LEU A 36 -5.31 -11.26 -2.22
N THR A 37 -5.28 -12.30 -3.03
CA THR A 37 -5.96 -13.55 -2.72
C THR A 37 -4.95 -14.61 -2.36
N ALA A 38 -5.17 -15.32 -1.26
CA ALA A 38 -4.30 -16.40 -0.80
C ALA A 38 -5.11 -17.63 -0.35
N ASN A 39 -4.54 -18.81 -0.57
CA ASN A 39 -5.05 -20.06 0.01
C ASN A 39 -4.52 -20.19 1.44
N VAL A 40 -5.40 -20.56 2.36
CA VAL A 40 -5.10 -20.68 3.79
C VAL A 40 -5.36 -22.10 4.27
N GLY A 41 -4.36 -22.70 4.89
CA GLY A 41 -4.43 -24.06 5.42
C GLY A 41 -4.01 -25.13 4.43
N SER A 42 -4.46 -26.35 4.71
CA SER A 42 -4.10 -27.54 3.95
C SER A 42 -5.04 -27.80 2.76
N SER A 43 -6.18 -27.09 2.71
CA SER A 43 -7.17 -27.21 1.65
C SER A 43 -7.10 -26.02 0.69
N ALA A 44 -6.98 -26.31 -0.61
CA ALA A 44 -7.05 -25.30 -1.67
C ALA A 44 -8.44 -24.62 -1.76
N GLN A 45 -9.45 -25.14 -1.08
CA GLN A 45 -10.80 -24.54 -1.05
C GLN A 45 -10.91 -23.35 -0.08
N CYS A 46 -9.89 -23.13 0.76
CA CYS A 46 -9.89 -22.08 1.75
C CYS A 46 -9.19 -20.82 1.25
N GLN A 47 -9.80 -20.20 0.26
CA GLN A 47 -9.35 -18.95 -0.32
C GLN A 47 -9.81 -17.77 0.55
N VAL A 48 -8.92 -16.81 0.76
CA VAL A 48 -9.17 -15.58 1.52
C VAL A 48 -8.65 -14.39 0.71
N ASP A 49 -9.49 -13.38 0.58
CA ASP A 49 -9.13 -12.07 0.04
C ASP A 49 -8.68 -11.17 1.19
N PHE A 50 -7.42 -10.78 1.15
CA PHE A 50 -6.77 -9.96 2.16
C PHE A 50 -6.62 -8.52 1.69
N LEU A 51 -7.17 -7.58 2.44
CA LEU A 51 -6.81 -6.17 2.32
C LEU A 51 -5.41 -5.95 2.89
N LEU A 52 -4.70 -4.96 2.34
CA LEU A 52 -3.39 -4.56 2.83
C LEU A 52 -3.53 -3.39 3.79
N SER A 53 -3.03 -3.52 5.02
CA SER A 53 -2.98 -2.40 5.95
C SER A 53 -1.54 -2.05 6.28
N ILE A 54 -1.17 -0.79 6.04
CA ILE A 54 0.20 -0.27 6.25
C ILE A 54 0.29 0.74 7.40
N ASN A 55 -0.85 1.03 8.04
CA ASN A 55 -0.94 1.86 9.23
C ASN A 55 -0.96 0.95 10.48
N THR A 56 -1.39 1.44 11.64
CA THR A 56 -1.59 0.55 12.81
C THR A 56 -2.58 -0.57 12.49
N CYS A 57 -2.16 -1.82 12.63
CA CYS A 57 -2.95 -2.96 12.19
C CYS A 57 -2.67 -4.26 12.96
N ASN A 58 -3.50 -5.28 12.69
CA ASN A 58 -3.30 -6.66 13.12
C ASN A 58 -3.75 -7.60 12.01
N SER A 59 -2.95 -8.60 11.68
CA SER A 59 -3.30 -9.60 10.67
C SER A 59 -4.49 -10.44 11.14
N SER A 60 -5.54 -10.48 10.32
CA SER A 60 -6.81 -11.11 10.67
C SER A 60 -7.42 -11.91 9.52
N ILE A 61 -8.20 -12.94 9.86
CA ILE A 61 -9.05 -13.67 8.91
C ILE A 61 -10.48 -13.70 9.45
N GLN A 62 -11.40 -13.21 8.62
CA GLN A 62 -12.82 -13.13 8.92
C GLN A 62 -13.53 -14.46 8.56
N LYS A 63 -13.31 -15.50 9.37
CA LYS A 63 -13.97 -16.82 9.28
C LYS A 63 -14.29 -17.36 10.66
N SER A 64 -15.34 -18.18 10.77
CA SER A 64 -15.66 -18.87 12.03
C SER A 64 -14.59 -19.92 12.38
N ALA A 65 -14.50 -20.28 13.67
CA ALA A 65 -13.58 -21.32 14.13
C ALA A 65 -13.78 -22.65 13.37
N LYS A 66 -15.04 -23.05 13.15
CA LYS A 66 -15.39 -24.26 12.40
C LYS A 66 -14.88 -24.22 10.96
N GLU A 67 -15.02 -23.08 10.27
CA GLU A 67 -14.50 -22.94 8.91
C GLU A 67 -12.97 -23.01 8.88
N LEU A 68 -12.30 -22.37 9.84
CA LEU A 68 -10.83 -22.42 9.94
C LEU A 68 -10.33 -23.85 10.23
N GLU A 69 -10.98 -24.59 11.13
CA GLU A 69 -10.68 -26.00 11.38
C GLU A 69 -10.85 -26.85 10.12
N GLN A 70 -11.91 -26.63 9.34
CA GLN A 70 -12.12 -27.29 8.05
C GLN A 70 -11.05 -26.95 7.01
N CYS A 71 -10.45 -25.77 7.12
CA CYS A 71 -9.29 -25.38 6.32
C CYS A 71 -7.99 -26.07 6.75
N GLY A 72 -7.97 -26.78 7.88
CA GLY A 72 -6.76 -27.35 8.46
C GLY A 72 -5.85 -26.30 9.07
N VAL A 73 -6.46 -25.26 9.66
CA VAL A 73 -5.77 -24.20 10.42
C VAL A 73 -5.63 -24.67 11.88
N GLU A 74 -4.50 -24.37 12.51
CA GLU A 74 -4.20 -24.76 13.89
C GLU A 74 -4.54 -23.63 14.88
N PHE A 75 -5.28 -23.94 15.94
CA PHE A 75 -5.55 -22.98 17.02
C PHE A 75 -4.33 -22.83 17.93
N VAL A 76 -3.92 -21.58 18.19
CA VAL A 76 -2.74 -21.25 19.00
C VAL A 76 -3.13 -20.76 20.40
N GLY A 77 -4.22 -20.02 20.52
CA GLY A 77 -4.63 -19.45 21.80
C GLY A 77 -5.69 -18.36 21.69
N LEU A 78 -6.13 -17.85 22.84
CA LEU A 78 -7.06 -16.72 22.89
C LEU A 78 -6.32 -15.40 22.64
N ASN A 79 -6.96 -14.47 21.93
CA ASN A 79 -6.52 -13.08 21.85
C ASN A 79 -7.53 -12.19 22.59
N PRO A 80 -7.33 -11.94 23.91
CA PRO A 80 -8.28 -11.15 24.69
C PRO A 80 -8.34 -9.69 24.25
N TYR A 81 -7.22 -9.13 23.76
CA TYR A 81 -7.14 -7.74 23.31
C TYR A 81 -8.02 -7.46 22.09
N PHE A 82 -7.99 -8.36 21.11
CA PHE A 82 -8.86 -8.28 19.93
C PHE A 82 -10.13 -9.09 20.06
N LYS A 83 -10.43 -9.61 21.25
CA LYS A 83 -11.59 -10.46 21.55
C LYS A 83 -11.77 -11.49 20.44
N GLY A 84 -10.73 -12.29 20.21
CA GLY A 84 -10.66 -13.24 19.10
C GLY A 84 -9.86 -14.48 19.47
N LEU A 85 -9.61 -15.32 18.47
CA LEU A 85 -8.84 -16.56 18.58
C LEU A 85 -7.63 -16.44 17.66
N ASN A 86 -6.44 -16.69 18.17
CA ASN A 86 -5.22 -16.74 17.38
C ASN A 86 -5.06 -18.13 16.78
N TYR A 87 -4.65 -18.14 15.52
CA TYR A 87 -4.41 -19.34 14.73
C TYR A 87 -3.06 -19.25 14.01
N GLN A 88 -2.55 -20.41 13.63
CA GLN A 88 -1.38 -20.58 12.77
C GLN A 88 -1.78 -21.41 11.54
N SER A 89 -1.28 -21.02 10.36
CA SER A 89 -1.53 -21.77 9.15
C SER A 89 -0.48 -21.54 8.07
N LYS A 90 -0.44 -22.44 7.09
CA LYS A 90 0.25 -22.19 5.82
C LYS A 90 -0.63 -21.28 4.98
N ILE A 91 -0.09 -20.13 4.60
CA ILE A 91 -0.73 -19.17 3.70
C ILE A 91 0.08 -19.11 2.40
N GLN A 92 -0.59 -19.26 1.27
CA GLN A 92 0.04 -19.18 -0.04
C GLN A 92 0.22 -17.72 -0.46
N LEU A 93 1.46 -17.23 -0.43
CA LEU A 93 1.85 -15.91 -0.93
C LEU A 93 2.58 -16.10 -2.26
N GLY A 94 1.88 -15.80 -3.35
CA GLY A 94 2.41 -16.02 -4.71
C GLY A 94 2.62 -17.51 -4.98
N SER A 95 3.82 -17.88 -5.43
CA SER A 95 4.20 -19.26 -5.65
C SER A 95 4.64 -20.00 -4.38
N GLN A 96 4.69 -19.33 -3.24
CA GLN A 96 5.30 -19.85 -2.02
C GLN A 96 4.26 -20.07 -0.91
N GLN A 97 4.50 -21.06 -0.04
CA GLN A 97 3.70 -21.28 1.17
C GLN A 97 4.50 -20.84 2.39
N LYS A 98 3.91 -19.98 3.22
CA LYS A 98 4.55 -19.42 4.43
C LYS A 98 3.68 -19.69 5.64
N VAL A 99 4.30 -20.08 6.76
CA VAL A 99 3.58 -20.30 8.02
C VAL A 99 3.39 -18.94 8.69
N LEU A 100 2.14 -18.52 8.85
CA LEU A 100 1.77 -17.24 9.43
C LEU A 100 0.71 -17.43 10.51
N ASN A 101 0.80 -16.58 11.53
CA ASN A 101 -0.19 -16.41 12.57
C ASN A 101 -1.14 -15.26 12.21
N PHE A 102 -2.41 -15.43 12.56
CA PHE A 102 -3.45 -14.42 12.42
C PHE A 102 -4.50 -14.55 13.51
N THR A 103 -5.29 -13.49 13.72
CA THR A 103 -6.43 -13.52 14.64
C THR A 103 -7.73 -13.70 13.86
N ALA A 104 -8.60 -14.62 14.28
CA ALA A 104 -10.01 -14.63 13.87
C ALA A 104 -10.83 -13.81 14.89
N PRO A 105 -11.36 -12.63 14.51
CA PRO A 105 -12.11 -11.77 15.42
C PRO A 105 -13.46 -12.40 15.84
N ASN A 106 -13.84 -12.30 17.11
CA ASN A 106 -15.14 -12.81 17.59
C ASN A 106 -16.23 -11.74 17.48
N GLY A 107 -16.83 -11.63 16.28
CA GLY A 107 -17.98 -10.75 16.07
C GLY A 107 -17.65 -9.26 16.16
N SER A 108 -18.69 -8.42 16.17
CA SER A 108 -18.61 -6.96 16.24
C SER A 108 -17.96 -6.39 17.51
N LYS A 109 -17.54 -7.24 18.45
CA LYS A 109 -16.87 -6.82 19.68
C LYS A 109 -15.40 -6.47 19.46
N SER A 110 -14.82 -6.89 18.33
CA SER A 110 -13.45 -6.60 17.91
C SER A 110 -13.40 -5.40 16.97
N GLN A 111 -12.40 -4.53 17.13
CA GLN A 111 -12.15 -3.43 16.20
C GLN A 111 -11.63 -3.89 14.83
N PHE A 112 -11.19 -5.15 14.71
CA PHE A 112 -10.70 -5.77 13.47
C PHE A 112 -11.74 -6.70 12.82
N TYR A 113 -12.99 -6.67 13.27
CA TYR A 113 -14.07 -7.46 12.67
C TYR A 113 -14.59 -6.81 11.39
N GLY A 114 -14.80 -7.62 10.35
CA GLY A 114 -15.47 -7.23 9.12
C GLY A 114 -14.67 -7.52 7.86
N GLU A 115 -13.34 -7.40 7.93
CA GLU A 115 -12.44 -7.60 6.79
C GLU A 115 -11.27 -8.52 7.19
N SER A 116 -10.78 -9.31 6.24
CA SER A 116 -9.52 -10.05 6.41
C SER A 116 -8.37 -9.16 5.97
N VAL A 117 -7.36 -9.00 6.82
CA VAL A 117 -6.31 -8.00 6.65
C VAL A 117 -4.94 -8.67 6.80
N LEU A 118 -4.00 -8.32 5.91
CA LEU A 118 -2.58 -8.51 6.16
C LEU A 118 -2.01 -7.22 6.72
N CYS A 119 -1.53 -7.29 7.96
CA CYS A 119 -0.86 -6.17 8.59
C CYS A 119 0.60 -6.10 8.15
N LEU A 120 0.93 -5.02 7.45
CA LEU A 120 2.27 -4.71 6.94
C LEU A 120 2.84 -3.44 7.58
N GLY A 121 2.03 -2.75 8.39
CA GLY A 121 2.33 -1.47 9.01
C GLY A 121 2.76 -1.57 10.47
N PHE A 122 2.44 -0.52 11.21
CA PHE A 122 2.96 -0.31 12.56
C PHE A 122 2.28 -1.22 13.57
N GLN A 123 3.09 -1.80 14.47
CA GLN A 123 2.60 -2.42 15.68
C GLN A 123 2.67 -1.39 16.81
N ARG A 124 1.53 -1.12 17.44
CA ARG A 124 1.42 -0.37 18.69
C ARG A 124 1.75 -1.24 19.90
N PHE A 125 1.52 -2.55 19.81
CA PHE A 125 1.73 -3.48 20.92
C PHE A 125 2.32 -4.82 20.46
N ASP A 126 3.10 -5.47 21.32
CA ASP A 126 3.78 -6.75 21.01
C ASP A 126 2.84 -7.91 20.67
N PHE A 127 1.56 -7.83 21.07
CA PHE A 127 0.56 -8.86 20.78
C PHE A 127 -0.06 -8.72 19.38
N GLU A 128 0.21 -7.64 18.65
CA GLU A 128 -0.26 -7.45 17.29
C GLU A 128 0.52 -8.36 16.33
N LEU A 129 -0.20 -9.04 15.45
CA LEU A 129 0.37 -9.93 14.46
C LEU A 129 0.65 -9.12 13.19
N ASN A 130 1.92 -8.98 12.83
CA ASN A 130 2.36 -8.33 11.61
C ASN A 130 2.96 -9.37 10.65
N THR A 131 2.47 -9.40 9.42
CA THR A 131 2.90 -10.39 8.41
C THR A 131 4.36 -10.19 8.02
N LEU A 132 4.79 -8.95 7.84
CA LEU A 132 6.15 -8.62 7.41
C LEU A 132 7.18 -9.01 8.48
N LEU A 133 6.89 -8.73 9.75
CA LEU A 133 7.71 -9.14 10.87
C LEU A 133 7.81 -10.66 10.97
N GLN A 134 6.68 -11.38 10.82
CA GLN A 134 6.67 -12.84 10.86
C GLN A 134 7.50 -13.47 9.74
N LEU A 135 7.38 -12.97 8.51
CA LEU A 135 8.19 -13.43 7.37
C LEU A 135 9.69 -13.19 7.63
N TYR A 136 10.05 -12.05 8.20
CA TYR A 136 11.44 -11.72 8.55
C TYR A 136 11.99 -12.63 9.68
N GLN A 137 11.25 -12.78 10.78
CA GLN A 137 11.66 -13.59 11.94
C GLN A 137 11.82 -15.08 11.58
N THR A 138 11.02 -15.57 10.63
CA THR A 138 11.10 -16.94 10.10
C THR A 138 12.08 -17.08 8.94
N LYS A 139 12.88 -16.03 8.65
CA LYS A 139 13.92 -15.97 7.62
C LYS A 139 13.40 -16.26 6.20
N GLN A 140 12.13 -15.94 5.95
CA GLN A 140 11.49 -16.10 4.64
C GLN A 140 11.71 -14.89 3.73
N ILE A 141 12.11 -13.76 4.30
CA ILE A 141 12.59 -12.56 3.63
C ILE A 141 13.80 -12.01 4.40
N SER A 142 14.69 -11.30 3.72
CA SER A 142 15.90 -10.72 4.33
C SER A 142 15.67 -9.39 5.03
N ASP A 143 14.61 -8.68 4.66
CA ASP A 143 14.35 -7.30 5.09
C ASP A 143 12.88 -7.15 5.47
N GLN A 144 12.59 -6.33 6.49
CA GLN A 144 11.23 -5.96 6.88
C GLN A 144 10.71 -4.86 5.95
N LYS A 145 10.71 -5.15 4.64
CA LYS A 145 10.30 -4.24 3.58
C LYS A 145 9.25 -4.90 2.69
N PHE A 146 8.35 -4.09 2.17
CA PHE A 146 7.55 -4.49 1.03
C PHE A 146 7.51 -3.36 0.00
N PHE A 147 7.31 -3.72 -1.26
CA PHE A 147 7.23 -2.80 -2.37
C PHE A 147 5.94 -3.00 -3.14
N ILE A 148 5.35 -1.92 -3.64
CA ILE A 148 4.12 -1.95 -4.43
C ILE A 148 4.33 -1.30 -5.77
N THR A 149 3.88 -2.01 -6.81
CA THR A 149 3.75 -1.48 -8.17
C THR A 149 2.30 -1.61 -8.59
N LEU A 150 1.77 -0.59 -9.28
CA LEU A 150 0.42 -0.62 -9.83
C LEU A 150 0.47 -0.35 -11.34
N ASN A 151 -0.42 -1.00 -12.07
CA ASN A 151 -0.63 -0.80 -13.49
C ASN A 151 -1.51 0.44 -13.67
N ASN A 152 -1.67 0.91 -14.90
CA ASN A 152 -2.62 1.96 -15.21
C ASN A 152 -4.05 1.53 -14.84
N LEU A 153 -4.69 2.29 -13.94
CA LEU A 153 -6.00 1.92 -13.39
C LEU A 153 -7.19 2.49 -14.14
N ALA A 154 -6.98 3.27 -15.22
CA ALA A 154 -8.04 3.99 -15.91
C ALA A 154 -9.19 3.10 -16.42
N ASN A 155 -8.90 1.83 -16.73
CA ASN A 155 -9.86 0.85 -17.25
C ASN A 155 -9.93 -0.43 -16.41
N SER A 156 -9.42 -0.41 -15.18
CA SER A 156 -9.39 -1.61 -14.33
C SER A 156 -10.79 -2.05 -13.91
N GLN A 157 -11.02 -3.35 -13.95
CA GLN A 157 -12.26 -3.97 -13.48
C GLN A 157 -12.03 -4.67 -12.13
N THR A 158 -13.10 -4.86 -11.36
CA THR A 158 -13.06 -5.66 -10.12
C THR A 158 -12.45 -7.03 -10.40
N GLY A 159 -11.52 -7.45 -9.55
CA GLY A 159 -10.88 -8.77 -9.60
C GLY A 159 -9.80 -8.93 -10.67
N GLN A 160 -9.61 -7.94 -11.55
CA GLN A 160 -8.48 -7.88 -12.46
C GLN A 160 -7.18 -7.67 -11.67
N VAL A 161 -6.09 -8.29 -12.12
CA VAL A 161 -4.76 -7.98 -11.60
C VAL A 161 -4.38 -6.57 -12.06
N ILE A 162 -4.06 -5.72 -11.10
CA ILE A 162 -3.79 -4.28 -11.31
C ILE A 162 -2.41 -3.87 -10.78
N GLY A 163 -1.57 -4.83 -10.43
CA GLY A 163 -0.25 -4.56 -9.87
C GLY A 163 0.29 -5.75 -9.10
N GLN A 164 1.31 -5.49 -8.29
CA GLN A 164 1.95 -6.49 -7.46
C GLN A 164 2.48 -5.89 -6.15
N ILE A 165 2.58 -6.76 -5.14
CA ILE A 165 3.33 -6.51 -3.91
C ILE A 165 4.52 -7.48 -3.85
N ASP A 166 5.68 -6.94 -3.51
CA ASP A 166 6.91 -7.69 -3.32
C ASP A 166 7.35 -7.60 -1.86
N PHE A 167 7.44 -8.72 -1.15
CA PHE A 167 7.98 -8.77 0.21
C PHE A 167 9.49 -9.04 0.19
N GLY A 168 10.23 -8.36 1.07
CA GLY A 168 11.68 -8.48 1.19
C GLY A 168 12.42 -7.53 0.25
N ALA A 169 12.92 -8.04 -0.87
CA ALA A 169 13.69 -7.26 -1.84
C ALA A 169 12.84 -6.75 -3.01
N PRO A 170 13.18 -5.58 -3.58
CA PRO A 170 12.50 -5.06 -4.76
C PRO A 170 12.87 -5.81 -6.04
N ASP A 171 12.00 -5.75 -7.05
CA ASP A 171 12.37 -6.00 -8.44
C ASP A 171 12.99 -4.75 -9.06
N THR A 172 14.32 -4.62 -9.05
CA THR A 172 14.94 -3.44 -9.67
C THR A 172 14.84 -3.42 -11.20
N SER A 173 14.47 -4.55 -11.84
CA SER A 173 14.41 -4.64 -13.31
C SER A 173 13.26 -3.83 -13.93
N ILE A 174 12.21 -3.52 -13.15
CA ILE A 174 11.05 -2.75 -13.61
C ILE A 174 11.23 -1.23 -13.44
N THR A 175 12.33 -0.80 -12.82
CA THR A 175 12.61 0.62 -12.54
C THR A 175 13.44 1.28 -13.63
N THR A 176 13.14 2.53 -13.94
CA THR A 176 13.94 3.38 -14.86
C THR A 176 14.91 4.28 -14.11
N SER A 177 14.75 4.41 -12.80
CA SER A 177 15.61 5.19 -11.91
C SER A 177 16.11 4.34 -10.75
N GLN A 178 17.19 4.78 -10.11
CA GLN A 178 17.57 4.24 -8.80
C GLN A 178 16.50 4.60 -7.77
N PHE A 179 16.36 3.74 -6.75
CA PHE A 179 15.56 4.08 -5.57
C PHE A 179 16.20 5.25 -4.81
N VAL A 180 15.36 6.19 -4.39
CA VAL A 180 15.74 7.23 -3.44
C VAL A 180 15.00 7.03 -2.13
N ASN A 181 15.66 7.29 -1.01
CA ASN A 181 15.05 7.22 0.30
C ASN A 181 14.47 8.58 0.68
N ILE A 182 13.17 8.62 0.91
CA ILE A 182 12.44 9.80 1.35
C ILE A 182 12.64 9.97 2.86
N LYS A 183 12.94 11.20 3.27
CA LYS A 183 13.09 11.57 4.67
C LYS A 183 11.74 11.38 5.36
N ASN A 184 11.70 10.55 6.38
CA ASN A 184 10.49 10.28 7.13
C ASN A 184 10.19 11.39 8.15
N VAL A 185 8.91 11.51 8.50
CA VAL A 185 8.48 12.21 9.70
C VAL A 185 8.10 11.14 10.71
N PHE A 186 8.68 11.19 11.91
CA PHE A 186 8.41 10.17 12.92
C PHE A 186 6.91 10.15 13.26
N ASN A 187 6.29 9.00 13.08
CA ASN A 187 4.90 8.73 13.38
C ASN A 187 4.77 7.27 13.83
N ILE A 188 3.90 7.00 14.78
CA ILE A 188 3.69 5.66 15.34
C ILE A 188 2.53 4.91 14.69
N ILE A 189 1.78 5.56 13.79
CA ILE A 189 0.56 4.99 13.19
C ILE A 189 0.57 4.95 11.66
N SER A 190 1.51 5.64 10.99
CA SER A 190 1.50 5.77 9.52
C SER A 190 2.88 6.03 8.94
N PHE A 191 3.03 5.71 7.65
CA PHE A 191 4.24 6.02 6.88
C PHE A 191 4.15 7.47 6.35
N ASP A 192 4.81 8.37 7.05
CA ASP A 192 4.80 9.81 6.75
C ASP A 192 6.12 10.22 6.07
N ALA A 193 6.00 10.89 4.93
CA ALA A 193 7.10 11.52 4.22
C ALA A 193 7.14 13.02 4.48
N LEU A 194 8.35 13.57 4.68
CA LEU A 194 8.55 15.00 4.72
C LEU A 194 8.34 15.60 3.32
N SER A 195 7.49 16.62 3.24
CA SER A 195 7.19 17.36 2.02
C SER A 195 7.42 18.86 2.19
N ARG A 196 7.37 19.59 1.07
CA ARG A 196 7.10 21.03 1.15
C ARG A 196 5.68 21.27 1.67
N ASP A 197 5.44 22.45 2.22
CA ASP A 197 4.15 22.95 2.69
C ASP A 197 3.20 23.36 1.55
N TYR A 198 3.42 22.83 0.34
CA TYR A 198 2.54 23.02 -0.80
C TYR A 198 2.71 21.88 -1.81
N PHE A 199 1.68 21.63 -2.60
CA PHE A 199 1.80 20.99 -3.91
C PHE A 199 1.51 22.00 -5.01
N THR A 200 1.87 21.69 -6.25
CA THR A 200 1.51 22.53 -7.40
C THR A 200 0.46 21.86 -8.26
N TYR A 201 -0.44 22.65 -8.82
CA TYR A 201 -1.35 22.26 -9.91
C TYR A 201 -0.96 23.09 -11.14
N GLY A 202 -0.23 22.47 -12.07
CA GLY A 202 0.54 23.21 -13.07
C GLY A 202 1.55 24.14 -12.39
N SER A 203 1.43 25.45 -12.62
CA SER A 203 2.28 26.48 -12.00
C SER A 203 1.74 27.04 -10.68
N ALA A 204 0.47 26.78 -10.34
CA ALA A 204 -0.17 27.33 -9.15
C ALA A 204 0.23 26.56 -7.89
N LYS A 205 0.64 27.25 -6.83
CA LYS A 205 0.94 26.65 -5.52
C LYS A 205 -0.32 26.54 -4.68
N ILE A 206 -0.57 25.36 -4.13
CA ILE A 206 -1.66 25.08 -3.20
C ILE A 206 -1.03 24.64 -1.87
N TYR A 207 -1.10 25.51 -0.86
CA TYR A 207 -0.49 25.27 0.45
C TYR A 207 -1.16 24.12 1.19
N THR A 208 -0.36 23.32 1.90
CA THR A 208 -0.73 22.12 2.65
C THR A 208 0.25 21.93 3.83
N GLN A 209 0.22 20.77 4.49
CA GLN A 209 1.15 20.41 5.55
C GLN A 209 2.57 20.14 5.04
N THR A 210 3.53 20.16 5.96
CA THR A 210 4.95 19.78 5.69
C THR A 210 5.18 18.27 5.69
N SER A 211 4.10 17.49 5.78
CA SER A 211 4.15 16.03 5.69
C SER A 211 3.01 15.51 4.84
N VAL A 212 3.26 14.37 4.20
CA VAL A 212 2.27 13.60 3.46
C VAL A 212 2.37 12.14 3.87
N TYR A 213 1.25 11.50 4.17
CA TYR A 213 1.25 10.07 4.46
C TYR A 213 0.65 9.26 3.31
N PHE A 214 1.01 7.98 3.24
CA PHE A 214 0.57 7.06 2.20
C PHE A 214 -0.61 6.23 2.69
N ASN A 215 -1.65 6.12 1.86
CA ASN A 215 -2.86 5.36 2.17
C ASN A 215 -3.16 4.38 1.03
N LEU A 216 -3.09 3.08 1.32
CA LEU A 216 -3.38 2.03 0.36
C LEU A 216 -4.83 1.53 0.41
N ASP A 217 -5.60 1.99 1.40
CA ASP A 217 -6.97 1.53 1.62
C ASP A 217 -7.96 2.20 0.65
N SER A 218 -7.56 3.30 0.00
CA SER A 218 -8.43 4.13 -0.82
C SER A 218 -7.74 4.62 -2.10
N PRO A 219 -8.47 4.70 -3.24
CA PRO A 219 -7.95 5.34 -4.44
C PRO A 219 -7.80 6.86 -4.28
N PHE A 220 -8.54 7.45 -3.33
CA PHE A 220 -8.58 8.90 -3.20
C PHE A 220 -7.40 9.43 -2.42
N SER A 221 -6.86 10.56 -2.88
CA SER A 221 -5.99 11.41 -2.08
C SER A 221 -6.82 12.44 -1.33
N GLY A 222 -6.40 12.79 -0.11
CA GLY A 222 -7.07 13.79 0.71
C GLY A 222 -6.19 14.99 0.94
N ILE A 223 -6.75 16.19 0.78
CA ILE A 223 -6.06 17.45 1.05
C ILE A 223 -6.87 18.29 2.04
N PRO A 224 -6.25 19.23 2.77
CA PRO A 224 -6.98 20.14 3.65
C PRO A 224 -8.11 20.86 2.91
N ASN A 225 -9.24 21.09 3.59
CA ASN A 225 -10.40 21.72 2.93
C ASN A 225 -10.07 23.10 2.33
N ASN A 226 -9.25 23.93 2.98
CA ASN A 226 -8.77 25.20 2.41
C ASN A 226 -7.96 25.01 1.12
N SER A 227 -7.10 23.98 1.07
CA SER A 227 -6.36 23.58 -0.14
C SER A 227 -7.32 23.14 -1.26
N PHE A 228 -8.37 22.39 -0.90
CA PHE A 228 -9.40 21.95 -1.85
C PHE A 228 -10.19 23.13 -2.42
N GLN A 229 -10.61 24.09 -1.59
CA GLN A 229 -11.28 25.30 -2.08
C GLN A 229 -10.38 26.12 -3.01
N LEU A 230 -9.07 26.19 -2.73
CA LEU A 230 -8.12 26.84 -3.62
C LEU A 230 -8.00 26.11 -4.97
N LEU A 231 -7.98 24.77 -4.97
CA LEU A 231 -8.01 23.98 -6.19
C LEU A 231 -9.27 24.30 -7.03
N LEU A 232 -10.46 24.32 -6.41
CA LEU A 232 -11.70 24.67 -7.10
C LEU A 232 -11.64 26.08 -7.73
N ASN A 233 -11.10 27.06 -6.99
CA ASN A 233 -10.91 28.41 -7.50
C ASN A 233 -9.96 28.45 -8.71
N ILE A 234 -8.87 27.68 -8.68
CA ILE A 234 -7.94 27.57 -9.80
C ILE A 234 -8.63 26.97 -11.04
N LEU A 235 -9.40 25.88 -10.87
CA LEU A 235 -10.17 25.27 -11.97
C LEU A 235 -11.13 26.28 -12.60
N MET A 236 -11.87 27.03 -11.76
CA MET A 236 -12.79 28.07 -12.23
C MET A 236 -12.06 29.19 -12.99
N GLN A 237 -10.91 29.67 -12.48
CA GLN A 237 -10.11 30.71 -13.13
C GLN A 237 -9.53 30.25 -14.48
N GLN A 238 -9.25 28.96 -14.63
CA GLN A 238 -8.80 28.36 -15.88
C GLN A 238 -9.94 28.03 -16.85
N GLY A 239 -11.20 28.35 -16.50
CA GLY A 239 -12.37 28.07 -17.34
C GLY A 239 -12.77 26.59 -17.36
N ILE A 240 -12.27 25.78 -16.42
CA ILE A 240 -12.58 24.36 -16.33
C ILE A 240 -13.91 24.20 -15.60
N SER A 241 -14.94 23.80 -16.35
CA SER A 241 -16.26 23.51 -15.79
C SER A 241 -16.24 22.23 -14.96
N TYR A 242 -16.73 22.32 -13.73
CA TYR A 242 -16.83 21.19 -12.80
C TYR A 242 -18.21 21.13 -12.14
N GLU A 243 -18.55 19.94 -11.64
CA GLU A 243 -19.72 19.66 -10.82
C GLU A 243 -19.25 19.10 -9.47
N LEU A 244 -19.74 19.67 -8.38
CA LEU A 244 -19.41 19.21 -7.03
C LEU A 244 -20.66 18.59 -6.40
N ASP A 245 -20.61 17.29 -6.12
CA ASP A 245 -21.55 16.64 -5.22
C ASP A 245 -21.15 16.98 -3.79
N SER A 246 -21.90 17.88 -3.16
CA SER A 246 -21.62 18.36 -1.81
C SER A 246 -21.94 17.34 -0.71
N GLN A 247 -22.77 16.33 -0.99
CA GLN A 247 -23.07 15.29 -0.01
C GLN A 247 -21.92 14.28 0.06
N LEU A 248 -21.37 13.93 -1.10
CA LEU A 248 -20.27 12.98 -1.22
C LEU A 248 -18.89 13.65 -1.27
N ASN A 249 -18.84 14.99 -1.22
CA ASN A 249 -17.63 15.80 -1.45
C ASN A 249 -16.85 15.36 -2.69
N THR A 250 -17.59 15.00 -3.75
CA THR A 250 -17.01 14.41 -4.96
C THR A 250 -17.04 15.42 -6.09
N LEU A 251 -15.87 15.63 -6.71
CA LEU A 251 -15.69 16.55 -7.82
C LEU A 251 -15.71 15.80 -9.15
N TYR A 252 -16.48 16.29 -10.10
CA TYR A 252 -16.56 15.78 -11.46
C TYR A 252 -16.19 16.86 -12.48
N VAL A 253 -15.50 16.46 -13.55
CA VAL A 253 -15.19 17.32 -14.70
C VAL A 253 -15.59 16.62 -16.00
N LYS A 254 -15.81 17.40 -17.06
CA LYS A 254 -16.24 16.86 -18.36
C LYS A 254 -15.11 16.24 -19.20
N SER A 255 -13.89 16.75 -19.04
CA SER A 255 -12.69 16.29 -19.77
C SER A 255 -11.47 16.46 -18.87
N ILE A 256 -10.46 15.62 -19.10
CA ILE A 256 -9.17 15.69 -18.41
C ILE A 256 -8.10 16.45 -19.20
N GLU A 257 -8.37 16.79 -20.47
CA GLU A 257 -7.39 17.40 -21.39
C GLU A 257 -6.91 18.79 -20.95
N GLN A 258 -7.77 19.53 -20.23
CA GLN A 258 -7.44 20.84 -19.70
C GLN A 258 -6.84 20.78 -18.30
N LEU A 259 -6.90 19.62 -17.64
CA LEU A 259 -6.35 19.48 -16.30
C LEU A 259 -4.82 19.48 -16.34
N GLN A 260 -4.21 20.04 -15.30
CA GLN A 260 -2.77 20.15 -15.17
C GLN A 260 -2.20 19.09 -14.23
N ASP A 261 -0.96 18.69 -14.46
CA ASP A 261 -0.24 17.80 -13.54
C ASP A 261 -0.20 18.37 -12.12
N ILE A 262 -0.35 17.47 -11.14
CA ILE A 262 -0.12 17.77 -9.73
C ILE A 262 1.31 17.37 -9.39
N THR A 263 2.11 18.29 -8.84
CA THR A 263 3.47 17.96 -8.40
C THR A 263 3.64 18.19 -6.90
N ILE A 264 4.13 17.16 -6.22
CA ILE A 264 4.39 17.13 -4.79
C ILE A 264 5.90 16.99 -4.59
N GLN A 265 6.47 17.89 -3.79
CA GLN A 265 7.89 17.90 -3.52
C GLN A 265 8.18 17.15 -2.22
N LEU A 266 8.77 15.97 -2.33
CA LEU A 266 9.22 15.16 -1.21
C LEU A 266 10.69 15.45 -0.92
N VAL A 267 11.07 15.44 0.36
CA VAL A 267 12.45 15.65 0.79
C VAL A 267 13.15 14.30 0.90
N GLN A 268 14.26 14.12 0.20
CA GLN A 268 15.11 12.93 0.30
C GLN A 268 15.94 12.96 1.59
N SER A 269 16.46 11.80 2.00
CA SER A 269 17.33 11.67 3.19
C SER A 269 18.60 12.53 3.10
N ASP A 270 19.10 12.78 1.89
CA ASP A 270 20.24 13.67 1.61
C ASP A 270 19.83 15.15 1.44
N SER A 271 18.59 15.49 1.79
CA SER A 271 17.97 16.82 1.66
C SER A 271 17.73 17.32 0.23
N LYS A 272 17.94 16.49 -0.81
CA LYS A 272 17.49 16.81 -2.17
C LYS A 272 15.98 16.70 -2.30
N THR A 273 15.43 17.24 -3.38
CA THR A 273 14.01 17.12 -3.70
C THR A 273 13.77 15.93 -4.61
N PHE A 274 12.79 15.10 -4.28
CA PHE A 274 12.15 14.17 -5.22
C PHE A 274 10.81 14.77 -5.67
N LEU A 275 10.54 14.75 -6.97
CA LEU A 275 9.28 15.26 -7.53
C LEU A 275 8.35 14.07 -7.80
N LEU A 276 7.28 13.98 -7.01
CA LEU A 276 6.17 13.08 -7.27
C LEU A 276 5.15 13.85 -8.11
N THR A 277 4.91 13.40 -9.34
CA THR A 277 4.06 14.04 -10.34
C THR A 277 2.91 13.11 -10.67
N LEU A 278 1.69 13.62 -10.55
CA LEU A 278 0.46 12.95 -10.90
C LEU A 278 -0.11 13.58 -12.15
N LYS A 279 -0.25 12.79 -13.21
CA LYS A 279 -0.94 13.16 -14.44
C LYS A 279 -2.45 13.13 -14.24
N PRO A 280 -3.24 13.87 -15.04
CA PRO A 280 -4.70 13.81 -15.02
C PRO A 280 -5.28 12.40 -15.00
N THR A 281 -4.66 11.45 -15.71
CA THR A 281 -5.09 10.04 -15.74
C THR A 281 -4.90 9.28 -14.43
N GLU A 282 -4.07 9.78 -13.51
CA GLU A 282 -3.72 9.13 -12.23
C GLU A 282 -4.56 9.65 -11.05
N TYR A 283 -5.06 10.88 -11.15
CA TYR A 283 -5.96 11.47 -10.15
C TYR A 283 -7.40 11.66 -10.67
N THR A 284 -7.77 11.00 -11.77
CA THR A 284 -9.16 10.96 -12.24
C THR A 284 -9.62 9.56 -12.65
N ARG A 285 -10.92 9.32 -12.65
CA ARG A 285 -11.56 8.08 -13.11
C ARG A 285 -12.77 8.39 -13.97
N LYS A 286 -12.85 7.79 -15.16
CA LYS A 286 -14.01 7.95 -16.04
C LYS A 286 -15.21 7.20 -15.47
N THR A 287 -16.35 7.87 -15.37
CA THR A 287 -17.62 7.31 -14.89
C THR A 287 -18.44 6.76 -16.06
N ALA A 288 -19.47 5.95 -15.75
CA ALA A 288 -20.32 5.32 -16.76
C ALA A 288 -21.09 6.34 -17.62
N ASP A 289 -21.42 7.51 -17.07
CA ASP A 289 -22.05 8.63 -17.79
C ASP A 289 -21.05 9.48 -18.60
N GLY A 290 -19.77 9.07 -18.66
CA GLY A 290 -18.74 9.69 -19.48
C GLY A 290 -18.04 10.89 -18.86
N LYS A 291 -18.43 11.32 -17.64
CA LYS A 291 -17.69 12.33 -16.87
C LYS A 291 -16.42 11.73 -16.28
N PHE A 292 -15.58 12.58 -15.68
CA PHE A 292 -14.40 12.16 -14.94
C PHE A 292 -14.53 12.58 -13.49
N GLN A 293 -14.55 11.60 -12.58
CA GLN A 293 -14.44 11.83 -11.15
C GLN A 293 -13.00 12.18 -10.81
N VAL A 294 -12.78 13.29 -10.11
CA VAL A 294 -11.49 13.65 -9.53
C VAL A 294 -11.30 12.87 -8.24
N LEU A 295 -10.18 12.17 -8.12
CA LEU A 295 -9.82 11.30 -6.99
C LEU A 295 -9.10 12.08 -5.86
N ILE A 296 -9.54 13.31 -5.64
CA ILE A 296 -9.03 14.21 -4.59
C ILE A 296 -10.24 14.77 -3.85
N TYR A 297 -10.26 14.68 -2.53
CA TYR A 297 -11.37 15.19 -1.71
C TYR A 297 -10.89 16.00 -0.50
N PRO A 298 -11.75 16.88 0.06
CA PRO A 298 -11.41 17.69 1.22
C PRO A 298 -11.41 16.89 2.53
N VAL A 299 -10.35 17.03 3.31
CA VAL A 299 -10.25 16.52 4.68
C VAL A 299 -10.66 17.62 5.66
N PHE A 300 -11.69 17.34 6.46
CA PHE A 300 -12.27 18.29 7.43
C PHE A 300 -11.66 18.17 8.84
N SER A 301 -10.62 17.36 9.01
CA SER A 301 -9.98 17.15 10.31
C SER A 301 -9.21 18.41 10.75
N GLN A 302 -9.14 18.65 12.07
CA GLN A 302 -8.36 19.76 12.63
C GLN A 302 -6.86 19.63 12.32
N GLN A 303 -6.39 18.42 12.08
CA GLN A 303 -5.01 18.12 11.74
C GLN A 303 -4.66 18.50 10.30
N GLN A 304 -5.65 18.92 9.47
CA GLN A 304 -5.46 19.31 8.08
C GLN A 304 -4.61 18.27 7.34
N SER A 305 -5.02 17.01 7.41
CA SER A 305 -4.21 15.92 6.90
C SER A 305 -4.03 16.00 5.37
N PHE A 306 -2.81 15.74 4.90
CA PHE A 306 -2.50 15.52 3.49
C PHE A 306 -2.05 14.08 3.30
N TYR A 307 -2.72 13.34 2.41
CA TYR A 307 -2.34 11.97 2.10
C TYR A 307 -2.59 11.58 0.67
N LEU A 308 -1.83 10.59 0.24
CA LEU A 308 -1.87 10.03 -1.10
C LEU A 308 -2.59 8.69 -1.08
N GLY A 309 -3.69 8.59 -1.83
CA GLY A 309 -4.33 7.33 -2.14
C GLY A 309 -3.47 6.50 -3.09
N TYR A 310 -3.80 5.22 -3.28
CA TYR A 310 -2.95 4.33 -4.07
C TYR A 310 -2.86 4.73 -5.55
N THR A 311 -3.83 5.47 -6.11
CA THR A 311 -3.74 5.87 -7.53
C THR A 311 -2.63 6.88 -7.79
N ALA A 312 -2.22 7.62 -6.76
CA ALA A 312 -1.08 8.55 -6.83
C ALA A 312 0.26 7.82 -6.98
N LEU A 313 0.27 6.48 -6.88
CA LEU A 313 1.48 5.66 -6.88
C LEU A 313 1.71 4.95 -8.22
N GLN A 314 0.82 5.11 -9.21
CA GLN A 314 0.86 4.34 -10.47
C GLN A 314 2.16 4.51 -11.27
N SER A 315 2.76 5.70 -11.31
CA SER A 315 4.04 5.94 -12.00
C SER A 315 5.27 5.53 -11.18
N TYR A 316 5.10 4.87 -10.04
CA TYR A 316 6.16 4.65 -9.06
C TYR A 316 6.19 3.23 -8.52
N TYR A 317 7.40 2.76 -8.22
CA TYR A 317 7.63 1.57 -7.43
C TYR A 317 8.04 2.02 -6.02
N ILE A 318 7.16 1.78 -5.05
CA ILE A 318 7.28 2.37 -3.72
C ILE A 318 7.50 1.26 -2.70
N GLY A 319 8.60 1.36 -1.99
CA GLY A 319 8.98 0.51 -0.87
C GLY A 319 8.68 1.18 0.47
N PHE A 320 8.19 0.38 1.39
CA PHE A 320 7.95 0.75 2.78
C PHE A 320 8.82 -0.14 3.67
N ASP A 321 9.63 0.48 4.51
CA ASP A 321 10.53 -0.19 5.46
C ASP A 321 9.98 -0.04 6.87
N LEU A 322 9.48 -1.14 7.43
CA LEU A 322 8.89 -1.15 8.77
C LEU A 322 9.93 -0.88 9.86
N GLN A 323 11.17 -1.34 9.68
CA GLN A 323 12.22 -1.21 10.69
C GLN A 323 12.71 0.23 10.81
N SER A 324 12.97 0.88 9.66
CA SER A 324 13.44 2.27 9.64
C SER A 324 12.31 3.30 9.55
N GLN A 325 11.06 2.83 9.38
CA GLN A 325 9.88 3.66 9.14
C GLN A 325 10.09 4.62 7.96
N SER A 326 10.75 4.15 6.91
CA SER A 326 11.14 4.96 5.77
C SER A 326 10.45 4.49 4.50
N ILE A 327 10.43 5.39 3.51
CA ILE A 327 9.84 5.15 2.20
C ILE A 327 10.96 5.26 1.17
N SER A 328 11.06 4.27 0.30
CA SER A 328 11.96 4.30 -0.86
C SER A 328 11.12 4.37 -2.14
N ILE A 329 11.48 5.23 -3.09
CA ILE A 329 10.69 5.44 -4.31
C ILE A 329 11.59 5.43 -5.55
N ALA A 330 11.12 4.79 -6.62
CA ALA A 330 11.72 4.81 -7.94
C ALA A 330 10.63 5.00 -9.01
N GLN A 331 11.00 5.57 -10.16
CA GLN A 331 10.13 5.61 -11.33
C GLN A 331 10.12 4.23 -12.01
N ILE A 332 8.96 3.84 -12.53
CA ILE A 332 8.79 2.58 -13.27
C ILE A 332 8.87 2.78 -14.78
N ASN A 333 9.15 1.68 -15.47
CA ASN A 333 8.99 1.60 -16.91
C ASN A 333 7.55 1.24 -17.24
N ASN A 334 6.73 2.22 -17.63
CA ASN A 334 5.32 2.01 -17.97
C ASN A 334 5.06 1.02 -19.12
N ASN A 335 6.11 0.55 -19.82
CA ASN A 335 6.02 -0.48 -20.87
C ASN A 335 6.30 -1.91 -20.36
N GLN A 336 6.58 -2.12 -19.06
CA GLN A 336 7.00 -3.42 -18.51
C GLN A 336 6.18 -3.92 -17.31
N VAL A 337 5.04 -3.29 -17.00
CA VAL A 337 4.14 -3.71 -15.90
C VAL A 337 2.75 -4.09 -16.44
#